data_AF-A0A498L3S7-F1
#
_entry.id   AF-A0A498L3S7-F1
#
_cell.length_a   1.000
_cell.length_b   1.000
_cell.length_c   1.000
_cell.angle_alpha   90.00
_cell.angle_beta   90.00
_cell.angle_gamma   90.00
#
_symmetry.space_group_name_H-M   'P 1'
#
loop_
_entity.id
_entity.type
_entity.pdbx_description
1 polymer ?
#
loop_
_entity_poly.entity_id
_entity_poly.type
_entity_poly.pdbx_seq_one_letter_code
_entity_poly.pdbx_strand_id
1 'polypeptide(L)'
;MRVRVDDYTIRDEVETDGGTLDAPEGEQWVVVNMTVRTLPGDDVRLGYTQWELMTVGPQIPQPDDAAMRRADYQDILPDETTHEKNDAERYQVIFATDYTRNMLFVMHPFGSENHAPLVFSA
;
A
#
# COMPACT_ATOMS: atom_id res chain seq x y z
N MET A 1 6.92 14.33 6.49
CA MET A 1 6.03 13.16 6.69
C MET A 1 6.79 12.05 7.40
N ARG A 2 6.09 11.21 8.17
CA ARG A 2 6.58 9.92 8.65
C ARG A 2 5.58 8.83 8.27
N VAL A 3 6.03 7.81 7.56
CA VAL A 3 5.24 6.62 7.24
C VAL A 3 5.80 5.44 8.02
N ARG A 4 4.92 4.57 8.50
CA ARG A 4 5.28 3.31 9.15
C ARG A 4 4.36 2.21 8.63
N VAL A 5 4.94 1.13 8.12
CA VAL A 5 4.23 -0.14 7.95
C VAL A 5 4.07 -0.76 9.33
N ASP A 6 2.83 -0.97 9.76
CA ASP A 6 2.49 -1.50 11.08
C ASP A 6 2.53 -3.02 11.09
N ASP A 7 1.89 -3.64 10.10
CA ASP A 7 1.87 -5.09 9.85
C ASP A 7 1.38 -5.38 8.42
N TYR A 8 1.31 -6.66 8.06
CA TYR A 8 0.63 -7.11 6.85
C TYR A 8 -0.08 -8.45 7.10
N THR A 9 -1.10 -8.72 6.28
CA THR A 9 -1.81 -10.01 6.26
C THR A 9 -1.78 -10.61 4.87
N ILE A 10 -1.61 -11.94 4.80
CA ILE A 10 -1.64 -12.71 3.56
C ILE A 10 -2.99 -13.43 3.49
N ARG A 11 -3.71 -13.31 2.39
CA ARG A 11 -5.03 -13.91 2.20
C ARG A 11 -5.19 -14.45 0.78
N ASP A 12 -6.03 -15.46 0.63
CA ASP A 12 -6.41 -15.98 -0.70
C ASP A 12 -7.53 -15.15 -1.33
N GLU A 13 -8.32 -14.45 -0.51
CA GLU A 13 -9.42 -13.57 -0.93
C GLU A 13 -9.50 -12.30 -0.07
N VAL A 14 -10.04 -11.22 -0.64
CA VAL A 14 -10.40 -9.98 0.08
C VAL A 14 -11.90 -9.72 -0.01
N GLU A 15 -12.47 -9.10 1.03
CA GLU A 15 -13.89 -8.73 1.08
C GLU A 15 -14.14 -7.50 0.20
N THR A 16 -15.30 -7.47 -0.47
CA THR A 16 -15.75 -6.40 -1.37
C THR A 16 -17.24 -6.13 -1.15
N ASP A 17 -17.73 -4.96 -1.58
CA ASP A 17 -19.14 -4.55 -1.46
C ASP A 17 -20.15 -5.56 -2.07
N GLY A 18 -19.69 -6.46 -2.94
CA GLY A 18 -20.50 -7.46 -3.65
C GLY A 18 -20.16 -8.93 -3.36
N GLY A 19 -19.29 -9.22 -2.39
CA GLY A 19 -18.82 -10.58 -2.09
C GLY A 19 -17.32 -10.61 -1.82
N THR A 20 -16.61 -11.62 -2.32
CA THR A 20 -15.15 -11.72 -2.20
C THR A 20 -14.47 -11.58 -3.56
N LEU A 21 -13.21 -11.13 -3.54
CA LEU A 21 -12.32 -11.08 -4.68
C LEU A 21 -11.15 -12.04 -4.43
N ASP A 22 -11.11 -13.12 -5.22
CA ASP A 22 -10.01 -14.09 -5.21
C ASP A 22 -8.73 -13.46 -5.75
N ALA A 23 -7.59 -13.88 -5.20
CA ALA A 23 -6.28 -13.54 -5.74
C ALA A 23 -6.11 -14.10 -7.17
N PRO A 24 -5.30 -13.44 -8.02
CA PRO A 24 -4.94 -14.00 -9.32
C PRO A 24 -4.38 -15.42 -9.21
N GLU A 25 -4.53 -16.22 -10.28
CA GLU A 25 -4.09 -17.62 -10.27
C GLU A 25 -2.59 -17.74 -9.95
N GLY A 26 -2.27 -18.44 -8.87
CA GLY A 26 -0.89 -18.64 -8.40
C GLY A 26 -0.35 -17.54 -7.49
N GLU A 27 -1.16 -16.53 -7.17
CA GLU A 27 -0.80 -15.41 -6.32
C GLU A 27 -1.62 -15.40 -5.02
N GLN A 28 -1.19 -14.57 -4.06
CA GLN A 28 -1.93 -14.29 -2.83
C GLN A 28 -2.04 -12.78 -2.64
N TRP A 29 -3.11 -12.35 -1.99
CA TRP A 29 -3.25 -10.97 -1.55
C TRP A 29 -2.33 -10.70 -0.37
N VAL A 30 -1.60 -9.60 -0.43
CA VAL A 30 -0.85 -9.03 0.68
C VAL A 30 -1.49 -7.69 1.03
N VAL A 31 -2.22 -7.66 2.13
CA VAL A 31 -2.88 -6.45 2.65
C VAL A 31 -1.96 -5.83 3.70
N VAL A 32 -1.40 -4.67 3.37
CA VAL A 32 -0.42 -3.96 4.19
C VAL A 32 -1.12 -2.89 5.01
N ASN A 33 -1.00 -2.94 6.32
CA ASN A 33 -1.52 -1.91 7.23
C ASN A 33 -0.41 -0.90 7.54
N MET A 34 -0.70 0.38 7.38
CA MET A 34 0.27 1.44 7.63
C MET A 34 -0.34 2.62 8.39
N THR A 35 0.52 3.34 9.10
CA THR A 35 0.19 4.62 9.71
C THR A 35 0.99 5.72 9.02
N VAL A 36 0.29 6.73 8.52
CA VAL A 36 0.87 7.93 7.93
C VAL A 36 0.69 9.08 8.92
N ARG A 37 1.79 9.74 9.27
CA ARG A 37 1.77 10.92 10.12
C ARG A 37 2.39 12.11 9.40
N THR A 38 1.61 13.15 9.19
CA THR A 38 2.14 14.41 8.66
C THR A 38 2.82 15.21 9.77
N LEU A 39 3.84 15.97 9.38
CA LEU A 39 4.60 16.84 10.29
C LEU A 39 4.18 18.30 10.02
N PRO A 40 4.49 19.26 10.91
CA PRO A 40 4.36 20.68 10.57
C PRO A 40 5.17 20.97 9.30
N GLY A 41 4.55 21.55 8.27
CA GLY A 41 5.19 21.70 6.96
C GLY A 41 4.18 22.01 5.87
N ASP A 42 4.44 21.60 4.64
CA ASP A 42 3.49 21.63 3.52
C ASP A 42 2.53 20.43 3.57
N ASP A 43 1.42 20.54 2.84
CA ASP A 43 0.46 19.45 2.69
C ASP A 43 1.13 18.29 1.94
N VAL A 44 0.77 17.06 2.30
CA VAL A 44 1.43 15.87 1.76
C VAL A 44 0.50 15.14 0.82
N ARG A 45 0.98 14.91 -0.41
CA ARG A 45 0.30 14.07 -1.40
C ARG A 45 0.74 12.63 -1.26
N LEU A 46 -0.24 11.73 -1.17
CA LEU A 46 -0.05 10.30 -1.02
C LEU A 46 -1.01 9.55 -1.95
N GLY A 47 -0.55 8.45 -2.52
CA GLY A 47 -1.35 7.57 -3.36
C GLY A 47 -0.82 6.15 -3.34
N TYR A 48 -1.68 5.16 -3.53
CA TYR A 48 -1.21 3.76 -3.58
C TYR A 48 -0.26 3.50 -4.75
N THR A 49 -0.39 4.24 -5.85
CA THR A 49 0.48 4.11 -7.04
C THR A 49 1.95 4.47 -6.78
N GLN A 50 2.28 5.03 -5.61
CA GLN A 50 3.65 5.26 -5.17
C GLN A 50 4.32 4.04 -4.55
N TRP A 51 3.55 2.99 -4.27
CA TRP A 51 4.02 1.84 -3.51
C TRP A 51 4.45 0.70 -4.42
N GLU A 52 5.47 -0.02 -3.99
CA GLU A 52 5.96 -1.23 -4.63
C GLU A 52 6.26 -2.29 -3.58
N LEU A 53 6.08 -3.55 -3.96
CA LEU A 53 6.48 -4.70 -3.18
C LEU A 53 7.77 -5.29 -3.77
N MET A 54 8.84 -5.26 -3.00
CA MET A 54 10.07 -5.96 -3.33
C MET A 54 10.03 -7.36 -2.73
N THR A 55 10.09 -8.36 -3.58
CA THR A 55 10.13 -9.77 -3.20
C THR A 55 11.23 -10.50 -3.98
N VAL A 56 11.48 -11.77 -3.65
CA VAL A 56 12.51 -12.59 -4.32
C VAL A 56 12.15 -12.99 -5.76
N GLY A 57 10.94 -12.68 -6.18
CA GLY A 57 10.43 -12.95 -7.51
C GLY A 57 11.09 -12.10 -8.62
N PRO A 58 10.86 -12.47 -9.89
CA PRO A 58 11.39 -11.75 -11.04
C PRO A 58 10.63 -10.44 -11.32
N GLN A 59 9.46 -10.26 -10.71
CA GLN A 59 8.60 -9.09 -10.85
C GLN A 59 8.60 -8.28 -9.56
N ILE A 60 8.34 -6.98 -9.68
CA ILE A 60 8.14 -6.05 -8.55
C ILE A 60 6.64 -5.72 -8.56
N PRO A 61 5.82 -6.39 -7.72
CA PRO A 61 4.40 -6.12 -7.68
C PRO A 61 4.10 -4.67 -7.31
N GLN A 62 3.15 -4.09 -8.04
CA GLN A 62 2.49 -2.84 -7.70
C GLN A 62 1.18 -3.17 -6.98
N PRO A 63 0.56 -2.22 -6.26
CA PRO A 63 -0.76 -2.43 -5.72
C PRO A 63 -1.77 -2.74 -6.82
N ASP A 64 -2.67 -3.67 -6.56
CA ASP A 64 -3.65 -4.11 -7.54
C ASP A 64 -4.83 -3.14 -7.62
N ASP A 65 -5.00 -2.49 -8.78
CA ASP A 65 -6.02 -1.46 -9.00
C ASP A 65 -7.46 -1.99 -8.78
N ALA A 66 -7.73 -3.24 -9.13
CA ALA A 66 -9.05 -3.84 -8.97
C ALA A 66 -9.35 -4.12 -7.50
N ALA A 67 -8.38 -4.64 -6.75
CA ALA A 67 -8.50 -4.86 -5.31
C ALA A 67 -8.63 -3.53 -4.56
N MET A 68 -7.77 -2.56 -4.85
CA MET A 68 -7.80 -1.23 -4.22
C MET A 68 -9.13 -0.50 -4.42
N ARG A 69 -9.79 -0.66 -5.57
CA ARG A 69 -11.09 0.00 -5.82
C ARG A 69 -12.31 -0.74 -5.28
N ARG A 70 -12.18 -2.04 -5.03
CA ARG A 70 -13.34 -2.90 -4.71
C ARG A 70 -13.33 -3.42 -3.29
N ALA A 71 -12.20 -3.38 -2.60
CA ALA A 71 -12.09 -3.90 -1.25
C ALA A 71 -12.96 -3.08 -0.29
N ASP A 72 -13.79 -3.76 0.51
CA ASP A 72 -14.67 -3.15 1.51
C ASP A 72 -13.91 -2.88 2.81
N TYR A 73 -12.87 -2.07 2.67
CA TYR A 73 -11.98 -1.67 3.75
C TYR A 73 -12.12 -0.16 3.93
N GLN A 74 -12.49 0.28 5.14
CA GLN A 74 -12.75 1.69 5.44
C GLN A 74 -11.51 2.59 5.26
N ASP A 75 -10.33 2.00 5.41
CA ASP A 75 -9.05 2.70 5.44
C ASP A 75 -8.20 2.42 4.19
N ILE A 76 -8.81 2.14 3.03
CA ILE A 76 -8.03 1.94 1.80
C ILE A 76 -7.40 3.25 1.34
N LEU A 77 -6.10 3.20 1.06
CA LEU A 77 -5.41 4.35 0.49
C LEU A 77 -5.95 4.63 -0.92
N PRO A 78 -6.50 5.82 -1.20
CA PRO A 78 -6.94 6.16 -2.55
C PRO A 78 -5.76 6.34 -3.52
N ASP A 79 -6.09 6.46 -4.81
CA ASP A 79 -5.10 6.69 -5.88
C ASP A 79 -4.33 7.99 -5.67
N GLU A 80 -5.01 9.03 -5.18
CA GLU A 80 -4.40 10.28 -4.74
C GLU A 80 -5.23 10.87 -3.59
N THR A 81 -4.56 11.29 -2.51
CA THR A 81 -5.12 12.09 -1.43
C THR A 81 -4.11 13.14 -0.97
N THR A 82 -4.62 14.21 -0.34
CA THR A 82 -3.81 15.26 0.27
C THR A 82 -4.10 15.29 1.77
N HIS A 83 -3.08 15.08 2.58
CA HIS A 83 -3.19 15.10 4.03
C HIS A 83 -2.90 16.48 4.60
N GLU A 84 -3.77 16.91 5.51
CA GLU A 84 -3.55 18.11 6.31
C GLU A 84 -2.38 17.94 7.28
N LYS A 85 -1.88 19.06 7.80
CA LYS A 85 -0.70 19.11 8.66
C LYS A 85 -1.03 18.63 10.07
N ASN A 86 -0.10 17.88 10.67
CA ASN A 86 -0.20 17.31 12.02
C ASN A 86 -1.29 16.24 12.18
N ASP A 87 -1.66 15.60 11.09
CA ASP A 87 -2.62 14.52 11.06
C ASP A 87 -1.93 13.16 11.21
N ALA A 88 -2.68 12.16 11.67
CA ALA A 88 -2.26 10.78 11.77
C ALA A 88 -3.40 9.86 11.36
N GLU A 89 -3.26 9.23 10.20
CA GLU A 89 -4.27 8.37 9.61
C GLU A 89 -3.70 6.98 9.34
N ARG A 90 -4.60 6.00 9.33
CA ARG A 90 -4.28 4.61 9.00
C ARG A 90 -4.73 4.32 7.59
N TYR A 91 -3.92 3.52 6.91
CA TYR A 91 -4.16 3.15 5.53
C TYR A 91 -3.87 1.68 5.29
N GLN A 92 -4.56 1.15 4.28
CA GLN A 92 -4.35 -0.18 3.73
C GLN A 92 -3.98 -0.09 2.26
N VAL A 93 -3.01 -0.90 1.84
CA VAL A 93 -2.64 -1.10 0.44
C VAL A 93 -2.57 -2.60 0.16
N ILE A 94 -3.10 -3.01 -0.99
CA ILE A 94 -3.27 -4.41 -1.38
C ILE A 94 -2.39 -4.70 -2.59
N PHE A 95 -1.53 -5.70 -2.48
CA PHE A 95 -0.72 -6.24 -3.56
C PHE A 95 -1.14 -7.67 -3.88
N ALA A 96 -0.94 -8.09 -5.13
CA ALA A 96 -0.97 -9.50 -5.51
C ALA A 96 0.47 -10.00 -5.73
N THR A 97 0.83 -11.17 -5.17
CA THR A 97 2.15 -11.75 -5.42
C THR A 97 2.16 -13.27 -5.23
N ASP A 98 2.99 -13.95 -6.02
CA ASP A 98 3.34 -15.36 -5.90
C ASP A 98 4.44 -15.62 -4.84
N TYR A 99 5.12 -14.58 -4.34
CA TYR A 99 6.21 -14.70 -3.36
C TYR A 99 5.95 -13.88 -2.10
N THR A 100 5.54 -14.56 -1.03
CA THR A 100 5.17 -13.94 0.26
C THR A 100 6.26 -14.03 1.34
N ARG A 101 7.50 -14.37 0.97
CA ARG A 101 8.65 -14.47 1.88
C ARG A 101 9.65 -13.35 1.63
N ASN A 102 10.23 -12.81 2.71
CA ASN A 102 11.25 -11.74 2.67
C ASN A 102 10.77 -10.50 1.87
N MET A 103 9.58 -10.01 2.20
CA MET A 103 8.97 -8.86 1.57
C MET A 103 9.53 -7.55 2.12
N LEU A 104 9.80 -6.59 1.23
CA LEU A 104 10.07 -5.20 1.59
C LEU A 104 9.05 -4.32 0.86
N PHE A 105 8.52 -3.33 1.55
CA PHE A 105 7.60 -2.35 0.98
C PHE A 105 8.37 -1.08 0.67
N VAL A 106 8.20 -0.55 -0.54
CA VAL A 106 8.91 0.64 -1.00
C VAL A 106 7.90 1.70 -1.38
N MET A 107 8.08 2.93 -0.92
CA MET A 107 7.26 4.07 -1.31
C MET A 107 8.13 5.11 -2.02
N HIS A 108 7.74 5.46 -3.24
CA HIS A 108 8.39 6.47 -4.06
C HIS A 108 7.80 7.87 -3.83
N PRO A 109 8.56 8.94 -4.08
CA PRO A 109 8.04 10.30 -4.01
C PRO A 109 6.92 10.54 -5.01
N PHE A 110 6.03 11.50 -4.73
CA PHE A 110 4.94 11.84 -5.64
C PHE A 110 5.47 12.78 -6.74
N GLY A 111 5.22 12.46 -8.01
CA GLY A 111 5.58 13.34 -9.13
C GLY A 111 7.10 13.55 -9.33
N SER A 112 7.54 14.80 -9.43
CA SER A 112 8.94 15.19 -9.72
C SER A 112 9.78 15.52 -8.49
N GLU A 113 9.30 15.14 -7.29
CA GLU A 113 10.02 15.37 -6.05
C GLU A 113 11.30 14.52 -5.98
N ASN A 114 12.46 15.18 -5.86
CA ASN A 114 13.77 14.52 -5.76
C ASN A 114 14.06 14.00 -4.34
N HIS A 115 13.23 13.10 -3.83
CA HIS A 115 13.45 12.40 -2.57
C HIS A 115 13.88 10.95 -2.83
N ALA A 116 14.68 10.39 -1.92
CA ALA A 116 15.02 8.97 -1.98
C ALA A 116 13.78 8.12 -1.65
N PRO A 117 13.57 6.95 -2.30
CA PRO A 117 12.51 6.03 -1.91
C PRO A 117 12.62 5.61 -0.45
N LEU A 118 11.47 5.45 0.20
CA LEU A 118 11.39 4.97 1.58
C LEU A 118 11.18 3.45 1.58
N VAL A 119 12.03 2.72 2.30
CA VAL A 119 12.01 1.25 2.36
C VAL A 119 11.59 0.78 3.75
N PHE A 120 10.66 -0.16 3.79
CA PHE A 120 10.06 -0.70 5.01
C PHE A 120 10.16 -2.23 5.03
N SER A 121 10.47 -2.76 6.21
CA SER A 121 10.27 -4.17 6.55
C SER A 121 9.28 -4.22 7.70
N ALA A 122 8.27 -5.07 7.60
CA ALA A 122 7.34 -5.34 8.69
C ALA A 122 7.89 -6.41 9.65
#